data_AF-A0ABD5SL33-F1
#
_entry.id   AF-A0ABD5SL33-F1
#
_cell.length_a   1.000
_cell.length_b   1.000
_cell.length_c   1.000
_cell.angle_alpha   90.00
_cell.angle_beta   90.00
_cell.angle_gamma   90.00
#
_symmetry.space_group_name_H-M   'P 1'
#
loop_
_entity.id
_entity.type
_entity.pdbx_description
1 polymer ?
#
loop_
_entity_poly.entity_id
_entity_poly.type
_entity_poly.pdbx_seq_one_letter_code
_entity_poly.pdbx_strand_id
1 'polypeptide(L)'
;MADRNEPDDPEAFAMDVPLTDVFGSHPKTLLISALLAEPSDPTTHFTVNELARITGLEESPVETHADELASVGVITETDDLEETKTYVLAEGTDIVDAIRQLSDELFEAQED
;
A
#
# COMPACT_ATOMS: atom_id res chain seq x y z
N MET A 1 7.22 -38.21 10.59
CA MET A 1 7.31 -36.85 11.14
C MET A 1 8.28 -36.11 10.25
N ALA A 2 7.76 -35.38 9.28
CA ALA A 2 8.58 -34.54 8.41
C ALA A 2 8.42 -33.11 8.91
N ASP A 3 9.50 -32.59 9.45
CA ASP A 3 9.74 -31.19 9.73
C ASP A 3 9.86 -30.49 8.37
N ARG A 4 8.91 -29.61 8.05
CA ARG A 4 8.96 -28.74 6.88
C ARG A 4 8.51 -27.36 7.33
N ASN A 5 9.45 -26.67 7.95
CA ASN A 5 9.35 -25.24 8.18
C ASN A 5 9.90 -24.55 6.93
N GLU A 6 9.10 -24.51 5.86
CA GLU A 6 9.27 -23.56 4.75
C GLU A 6 8.40 -22.35 5.11
N PRO A 7 8.95 -21.15 5.32
CA PRO A 7 8.17 -19.94 5.20
C PRO A 7 8.00 -19.71 3.70
N ASP A 8 6.96 -20.31 3.11
CA ASP A 8 6.33 -19.70 1.95
C ASP A 8 5.72 -18.38 2.47
N ASP A 9 6.40 -17.26 2.23
CA ASP A 9 5.83 -15.91 2.41
C ASP A 9 5.39 -15.38 1.03
N PRO A 10 4.15 -15.68 0.57
CA PRO A 10 3.64 -15.28 -0.73
C PRO A 10 2.97 -13.89 -0.76
N GLU A 11 3.11 -13.03 0.26
CA GLU A 11 2.18 -11.89 0.46
C GLU A 11 2.79 -10.48 0.46
N ALA A 12 4.06 -10.32 0.09
CA ALA A 12 4.62 -8.98 -0.16
C ALA A 12 4.31 -8.50 -1.59
N PHE A 13 3.01 -8.38 -1.95
CA PHE A 13 2.57 -7.90 -3.27
C PHE A 13 2.97 -6.45 -3.55
N ALA A 14 3.36 -5.68 -2.53
CA ALA A 14 3.78 -4.29 -2.70
C ALA A 14 5.21 -4.10 -3.24
N MET A 15 6.00 -5.17 -3.37
CA MET A 15 7.39 -5.08 -3.86
C MET A 15 7.54 -5.18 -5.39
N ASP A 16 6.45 -5.45 -6.12
CA ASP A 16 6.47 -5.66 -7.58
C ASP A 16 5.55 -4.65 -8.29
N VAL A 17 5.63 -3.39 -7.86
CA VAL A 17 4.84 -2.28 -8.40
C VAL A 17 5.82 -1.21 -8.93
N PRO A 18 5.60 -0.61 -10.12
CA PRO A 18 6.58 0.28 -10.76
C PRO A 18 7.06 1.46 -9.89
N LEU A 19 6.24 1.90 -8.93
CA LEU A 19 6.59 2.95 -7.99
C LEU A 19 7.75 2.57 -7.07
N THR A 20 7.85 1.32 -6.60
CA THR A 20 8.96 0.90 -5.72
C THR A 20 10.29 0.81 -6.45
N ASP A 21 10.28 0.57 -7.77
CA ASP A 21 11.49 0.58 -8.58
C ASP A 21 12.07 1.98 -8.74
N VAL A 22 11.21 2.99 -8.89
CA VAL A 22 11.62 4.38 -9.13
C VAL A 22 11.93 5.11 -7.83
N PHE A 23 11.10 4.94 -6.81
CA PHE A 23 11.19 5.70 -5.55
C PHE A 23 11.82 4.90 -4.41
N GLY A 24 12.14 3.62 -4.63
CA GLY A 24 12.73 2.73 -3.64
C GLY A 24 11.75 2.29 -2.56
N SER A 25 12.29 1.60 -1.55
CA SER A 25 11.53 0.96 -0.48
C SER A 25 11.25 1.88 0.73
N HIS A 26 11.09 3.19 0.52
CA HIS A 26 10.70 4.08 1.62
C HIS A 26 9.30 3.66 2.12
N PRO A 27 9.00 3.66 3.44
CA PRO A 27 7.72 3.19 3.97
C PRO A 27 6.49 3.79 3.28
N LYS A 28 6.51 5.10 3.00
CA LYS A 28 5.45 5.77 2.24
C LYS A 28 5.25 5.23 0.82
N THR A 29 6.33 4.90 0.12
CA THR A 29 6.25 4.32 -1.22
C THR A 29 5.62 2.94 -1.16
N LEU A 30 6.03 2.11 -0.19
CA LEU A 30 5.48 0.78 0.01
C LEU A 30 3.98 0.84 0.35
N LEU A 31 3.57 1.74 1.24
CA LEU A 31 2.16 1.94 1.60
C LEU A 31 1.32 2.39 0.40
N ILE A 32 1.79 3.39 -0.35
CA ILE A 32 1.08 3.85 -1.56
C ILE A 32 0.97 2.70 -2.58
N SER A 33 2.06 1.96 -2.78
CA SER A 33 2.08 0.83 -3.73
C SER A 33 1.14 -0.30 -3.30
N ALA A 34 1.10 -0.62 -2.00
CA ALA A 34 0.17 -1.59 -1.43
C ALA A 34 -1.30 -1.19 -1.67
N LEU A 35 -1.63 0.08 -1.47
CA LEU A 35 -2.99 0.59 -1.64
C LEU A 35 -3.40 0.71 -3.13
N LEU A 36 -2.44 0.91 -4.04
CA LEU A 36 -2.69 0.93 -5.49
C LEU A 36 -2.80 -0.47 -6.10
N ALA A 37 -2.10 -1.45 -5.53
CA ALA A 37 -1.98 -2.81 -6.08
C ALA A 37 -3.29 -3.60 -6.07
N GLU A 38 -4.33 -3.15 -5.36
CA GLU A 38 -5.67 -3.75 -5.37
C GLU A 38 -6.55 -3.07 -6.42
N PRO A 39 -6.61 -3.61 -7.66
CA PRO A 39 -7.24 -2.94 -8.80
C PRO A 39 -8.75 -3.21 -8.86
N SER A 40 -9.24 -4.15 -8.04
CA SER A 40 -10.58 -4.71 -8.16
C SER A 40 -11.62 -3.92 -7.38
N ASP A 41 -11.21 -3.17 -6.35
CA ASP A 41 -12.11 -2.31 -5.58
C ASP A 41 -11.35 -1.10 -4.99
N PRO A 42 -11.52 0.11 -5.56
CA PRO A 42 -10.83 1.33 -5.11
C PRO A 42 -11.28 1.82 -3.73
N THR A 43 -12.28 1.17 -3.12
CA THR A 43 -12.81 1.48 -1.80
C THR A 43 -12.40 0.44 -0.75
N THR A 44 -11.42 -0.42 -1.06
CA THR A 44 -10.92 -1.39 -0.09
C THR A 44 -10.17 -0.69 1.04
N HIS A 45 -10.67 -0.86 2.26
CA HIS A 45 -10.05 -0.35 3.47
C HIS A 45 -9.12 -1.41 4.06
N PHE A 46 -7.90 -1.00 4.45
CA PHE A 46 -6.91 -1.89 5.05
C PHE A 46 -6.61 -1.51 6.48
N THR A 47 -6.58 -2.49 7.38
CA THR A 47 -6.09 -2.32 8.73
C THR A 47 -4.57 -2.11 8.75
N VAL A 48 -4.04 -1.57 9.86
CA VAL A 48 -2.59 -1.46 10.10
C VAL A 48 -1.90 -2.83 9.96
N ASN A 49 -2.54 -3.88 10.46
CA ASN A 49 -1.98 -5.24 10.44
C ASN A 49 -1.87 -5.80 9.01
N GLU A 50 -2.89 -5.57 8.19
CA GLU A 50 -2.88 -5.96 6.78
C GLU A 50 -1.80 -5.20 6.01
N LEU A 51 -1.72 -3.87 6.18
CA LEU A 51 -0.68 -3.06 5.56
C LEU A 51 0.73 -3.48 5.99
N ALA A 52 0.94 -3.80 7.26
CA ALA A 52 2.20 -4.32 7.76
C ALA A 52 2.59 -5.63 7.06
N ARG A 53 1.63 -6.54 6.88
CA ARG A 53 1.85 -7.81 6.17
C ARG A 53 2.18 -7.59 4.68
N ILE A 54 1.42 -6.73 3.99
CA ILE A 54 1.58 -6.47 2.55
C ILE A 54 2.90 -5.75 2.25
N THR A 55 3.29 -4.81 3.11
CA THR A 55 4.51 -3.99 2.92
C THR A 55 5.76 -4.60 3.54
N GLY A 56 5.61 -5.62 4.40
CA GLY A 56 6.70 -6.18 5.19
C GLY A 56 7.24 -5.23 6.28
N LEU A 57 6.50 -4.18 6.61
CA LEU A 57 6.85 -3.21 7.64
C LEU A 57 6.30 -3.65 9.01
N GLU A 58 6.90 -3.12 10.09
CA GLU A 58 6.31 -3.22 11.42
C GLU A 58 5.07 -2.30 11.54
N GLU A 59 4.11 -2.65 12.39
CA GLU A 59 2.83 -1.91 12.56
C GLU A 59 3.04 -0.45 12.99
N SER A 60 4.03 -0.17 13.84
CA SER A 60 4.28 1.19 14.34
C SER A 60 4.79 2.16 13.25
N PRO A 61 5.76 1.77 12.39
CA PRO A 61 6.08 2.50 11.16
C PRO A 61 4.90 2.65 10.20
N VAL A 62 4.06 1.62 10.04
CA VAL A 62 2.85 1.69 9.19
C VAL A 62 1.93 2.79 9.69
N GLU A 63 1.56 2.76 10.98
CA GLU A 63 0.69 3.77 11.59
C GLU A 63 1.27 5.19 11.42
N THR A 64 2.55 5.36 11.75
CA THR A 64 3.22 6.67 11.65
C THR A 64 3.18 7.22 10.22
N HIS A 65 3.53 6.40 9.22
CA HIS A 65 3.61 6.87 7.85
C HIS A 65 2.24 6.94 7.16
N ALA A 66 1.27 6.13 7.58
CA ALA A 66 -0.12 6.26 7.15
C ALA A 66 -0.71 7.57 7.65
N ASP A 67 -0.54 7.92 8.93
CA ASP A 67 -0.97 9.21 9.48
C ASP A 67 -0.35 10.39 8.73
N GLU A 68 0.95 10.30 8.40
CA GLU A 68 1.62 11.32 7.60
C GLU A 68 1.04 11.45 6.19
N LEU A 69 0.73 10.34 5.52
CA LEU A 69 0.08 10.34 4.20
C LEU A 69 -1.35 10.87 4.27
N ALA A 70 -2.08 10.58 5.35
CA ALA A 70 -3.41 11.09 5.60
C ALA A 70 -3.40 12.60 5.80
N SER A 71 -2.39 13.12 6.53
CA SER A 71 -2.23 14.56 6.77
C SER A 71 -2.03 15.40 5.50
N VAL A 72 -1.53 14.78 4.43
CA VAL A 72 -1.34 15.43 3.12
C VAL A 72 -2.41 15.06 2.09
N GLY A 73 -3.42 14.28 2.49
CA GLY A 73 -4.57 13.93 1.64
C GLY A 73 -4.28 12.88 0.56
N VAL A 74 -3.23 12.05 0.74
CA VAL A 74 -2.96 10.91 -0.16
C VAL A 74 -3.81 9.70 0.22
N ILE A 75 -4.01 9.49 1.51
CA ILE A 75 -4.85 8.42 2.05
C ILE A 75 -5.91 9.02 2.99
N THR A 76 -6.94 8.25 3.30
CA THR A 76 -7.98 8.60 4.27
C THR A 76 -7.99 7.55 5.37
N GLU A 77 -7.92 8.02 6.63
CA GLU A 77 -8.19 7.19 7.81
C GLU A 77 -9.70 7.05 7.99
N THR A 78 -10.15 5.83 8.25
CA THR A 78 -11.54 5.50 8.54
C THR A 78 -11.64 4.56 9.72
N ASP A 79 -12.70 4.70 10.52
CA ASP A 79 -13.02 3.81 11.65
C ASP A 79 -14.16 2.82 11.31
N ASP A 80 -14.38 2.54 10.01
CA ASP A 80 -15.57 1.86 9.50
C ASP A 80 -15.67 0.38 9.93
N LEU A 81 -14.56 -0.24 10.35
CA LEU A 81 -14.51 -1.64 10.76
C LEU A 81 -14.24 -1.78 12.26
N GLU A 82 -15.30 -2.01 13.04
CA GLU A 82 -15.24 -2.56 14.41
C GLU A 82 -14.22 -1.85 15.34
N GLU A 83 -14.20 -0.51 15.35
CA GLU A 83 -13.29 0.31 16.19
C GLU A 83 -11.79 0.15 15.85
N THR A 84 -11.48 -0.44 14.69
CA THR A 84 -10.12 -0.61 14.19
C THR A 84 -9.83 0.45 13.13
N LYS A 85 -8.72 1.16 13.29
CA LYS A 85 -8.23 2.11 12.28
C LYS A 85 -7.95 1.41 10.97
N THR A 86 -8.55 1.90 9.90
CA THR A 86 -8.30 1.45 8.53
C THR A 86 -7.93 2.61 7.63
N TYR A 87 -7.24 2.30 6.53
CA TYR A 87 -6.75 3.26 5.57
C TYR A 87 -7.14 2.86 4.16
N VAL A 88 -7.47 3.86 3.35
CA VAL A 88 -7.79 3.73 1.93
C VAL A 88 -7.17 4.91 1.17
N LEU A 89 -6.94 4.78 -0.15
CA LEU A 89 -6.58 5.95 -0.96
C LEU A 89 -7.66 7.03 -0.84
N ALA A 90 -7.25 8.30 -0.82
CA ALA A 90 -8.16 9.42 -0.86
C ALA A 90 -8.73 9.61 -2.28
N GLU A 91 -9.55 8.66 -2.73
CA GLU A 91 -10.12 8.61 -4.06
C GLU A 91 -10.89 9.90 -4.41
N GLY A 92 -10.81 10.31 -5.68
CA GLY A 92 -11.43 11.55 -6.18
C GLY A 92 -10.67 12.82 -5.83
N THR A 93 -9.40 12.71 -5.38
CA THR A 93 -8.49 13.84 -5.21
C THR A 93 -7.49 13.93 -6.36
N ASP A 94 -7.14 15.15 -6.76
CA ASP A 94 -6.14 15.39 -7.82
C ASP A 94 -4.78 14.74 -7.52
N ILE A 95 -4.43 14.60 -6.23
CA ILE A 95 -3.19 13.98 -5.77
C ILE A 95 -3.20 12.48 -6.09
N VAL A 96 -4.28 11.77 -5.75
CA VAL A 96 -4.40 10.34 -5.99
C VAL A 96 -4.52 10.05 -7.49
N ASP A 97 -5.25 10.88 -8.23
CA ASP A 97 -5.33 10.77 -9.69
C ASP A 97 -3.95 10.89 -10.35
N ALA A 98 -3.12 11.84 -9.89
CA ALA A 98 -1.75 12.01 -10.39
C ALA A 98 -0.83 10.84 -10.02
N ILE A 99 -0.99 10.26 -8.82
CA ILE A 99 -0.23 9.07 -8.40
C ILE A 99 -0.60 7.86 -9.26
N ARG A 100 -1.91 7.64 -9.52
CA ARG A 100 -2.39 6.57 -10.40
C ARG A 100 -1.85 6.73 -11.81
N GLN A 101 -2.00 7.93 -12.39
CA GLN A 101 -1.47 8.24 -13.72
C GLN A 101 0.03 7.95 -13.80
N LEU A 102 0.81 8.39 -12.81
CA LEU A 102 2.24 8.12 -12.77
C LEU A 102 2.52 6.61 -12.67
N SER A 103 1.80 5.89 -11.84
CA SER A 103 1.95 4.43 -11.70
C SER A 103 1.68 3.71 -13.02
N ASP A 104 0.64 4.12 -13.75
CA ASP A 104 0.28 3.57 -15.06
C ASP A 104 1.38 3.87 -16.10
N GLU A 105 1.81 5.13 -16.20
CA GLU A 105 2.88 5.54 -17.13
C GLU A 105 4.20 4.81 -16.85
N LEU A 106 4.51 4.56 -15.57
CA LEU A 106 5.68 3.78 -15.17
C LEU A 106 5.54 2.30 -15.52
N PHE A 107 4.34 1.72 -15.39
CA PHE A 107 4.07 0.35 -15.80
C PHE A 107 4.29 0.19 -17.30
N GLU A 108 3.70 1.07 -18.11
CA GLU A 108 3.86 1.06 -19.58
C GLU A 108 5.33 1.20 -19.99
N ALA A 109 6.09 2.06 -19.31
CA ALA A 109 7.50 2.29 -19.62
C ALA A 109 8.44 1.10 -19.30
N GLN A 110 7.99 0.14 -18.47
CA GLN A 110 8.74 -1.09 -18.18
C GLN A 110 8.48 -2.22 -19.19
N GLU A 111 7.41 -2.10 -19.99
CA GLU A 111 7.04 -3.11 -21.00
C GLU A 111 7.80 -2.94 -22.34
N ASP A 112 8.53 -1.83 -22.53
CA ASP A 112 9.37 -1.48 -23.70
C ASP A 112 10.88 -1.78 -23.50
#